data_AF-A0A3E0KAL2-F1
#
_entry.id   AF-A0A3E0KAL2-F1
#
_cell.length_a   1.000
_cell.length_b   1.000
_cell.length_c   1.000
_cell.angle_alpha   90.00
_cell.angle_beta   90.00
_cell.angle_gamma   90.00
#
_symmetry.space_group_name_H-M   'P 1'
#
loop_
_entity.id
_entity.type
_entity.pdbx_description
1 polymer ?
#
loop_
_entity_poly.entity_id
_entity_poly.type
_entity_poly.pdbx_seq_one_letter_code
_entity_poly.pdbx_strand_id
1 'polypeptide(L)' 'ALHRMLQERGLRQRVHVQVDGGINAATAPVVIEAGADVLVAGSAVFGAEDPAAALRALRSR' A
#
# COMPACT_ATOMS: atom_id res chain seq x y z
N ALA A 1 11.62 9.07 -5.35
CA ALA A 1 11.64 10.52 -5.72
C ALA A 1 10.54 11.30 -4.98
N LEU A 2 9.26 10.93 -5.11
CA LEU A 2 8.13 11.63 -4.47
C LEU A 2 8.27 11.79 -2.95
N HIS A 3 8.67 10.75 -2.23
CA HIS A 3 8.87 10.81 -0.77
C HIS A 3 9.80 11.96 -0.35
N ARG A 4 10.93 12.10 -1.06
CA ARG A 4 11.91 13.17 -0.85
C ARG A 4 11.30 14.55 -1.13
N MET A 5 10.55 14.69 -2.22
CA MET A 5 9.88 15.94 -2.58
C MET A 5 8.88 16.38 -1.50
N LEU A 6 8.15 15.43 -0.89
CA LEU A 6 7.23 15.72 0.21
C LEU A 6 7.97 16.15 1.48
N GLN A 7 9.15 15.56 1.75
CA GLN A 7 10.00 15.97 2.87
C GLN A 7 10.56 17.38 2.68
N GLU A 8 11.16 17.66 1.52
CA GLU A 8 11.76 18.97 1.17
C GLU A 8 10.74 20.12 1.24
N ARG A 9 9.47 19.83 0.93
CA ARG A 9 8.37 20.81 0.99
C ARG A 9 7.69 20.90 2.36
N GLY A 10 8.12 20.12 3.35
CA GLY A 10 7.47 20.06 4.67
C GLY A 10 6.04 19.50 4.65
N LEU A 11 5.70 18.70 3.63
CA LEU A 11 4.36 18.18 3.37
C LEU A 11 4.19 16.70 3.78
N ARG A 12 5.28 15.98 4.09
CA ARG A 12 5.22 14.52 4.35
C ARG A 12 4.22 14.10 5.42
N GLN A 13 4.00 14.92 6.45
CA GLN A 13 3.05 14.64 7.54
C GLN A 13 1.60 15.03 7.21
N ARG A 14 1.37 15.70 6.08
CA ARG A 14 0.05 16.22 5.66
C ARG A 14 -0.51 15.50 4.43
N VAL A 15 0.30 14.64 3.81
CA VAL A 15 -0.03 13.96 2.56
C VAL A 15 0.15 12.46 2.76
N HIS A 16 -0.89 11.70 2.47
CA HIS A 16 -0.82 10.25 2.36
C HIS A 16 -0.39 9.85 0.95
N VAL A 17 0.59 8.95 0.86
CA VAL A 17 1.03 8.34 -0.40
C VAL A 17 0.27 7.03 -0.59
N GLN A 18 -0.54 6.97 -1.64
CA GLN A 18 -1.27 5.78 -2.03
C GLN A 18 -0.54 5.04 -3.16
N VAL A 19 -0.50 3.71 -3.10
CA VAL A 19 -0.02 2.86 -4.19
C VAL A 19 -1.17 1.97 -4.68
N ASP A 20 -1.44 2.07 -5.99
CA ASP A 20 -2.44 1.30 -6.71
C ASP A 20 -1.80 0.56 -7.88
N GLY A 21 -2.21 -0.70 -8.08
CA GLY A 21 -1.66 -1.62 -9.06
C GLY A 21 -0.77 -2.70 -8.45
N GLY A 22 -1.17 -3.96 -8.64
CA GLY A 22 -0.35 -5.12 -8.28
C GLY A 22 -0.14 -5.35 -6.78
N ILE A 23 -0.92 -4.73 -5.89
CA ILE A 23 -0.82 -4.96 -4.45
C ILE A 23 -1.35 -6.34 -4.08
N ASN A 24 -0.48 -7.16 -3.47
CA ASN A 24 -0.76 -8.47 -2.92
C ASN A 24 0.17 -8.73 -1.71
N ALA A 25 0.12 -9.94 -1.12
CA ALA A 25 0.92 -10.28 0.05
C ALA A 25 2.45 -10.18 -0.15
N ALA A 26 2.94 -10.32 -1.39
CA ALA A 26 4.36 -10.20 -1.71
C ALA A 26 4.79 -8.74 -1.94
N THR A 27 3.93 -7.91 -2.54
CA THR A 27 4.26 -6.53 -2.90
C THR A 27 3.92 -5.51 -1.82
N ALA A 28 2.95 -5.81 -0.95
CA ALA A 28 2.54 -4.92 0.13
C ALA A 28 3.71 -4.51 1.07
N PRO A 29 4.56 -5.45 1.57
CA PRO A 29 5.69 -5.07 2.43
C PRO A 29 6.69 -4.13 1.73
N VAL A 30 6.97 -4.40 0.45
CA VAL A 30 7.93 -3.62 -0.35
C VAL A 30 7.49 -2.17 -0.50
N VAL A 31 6.20 -1.93 -0.79
CA VAL A 31 5.70 -0.56 -0.98
C VAL A 31 5.50 0.17 0.34
N ILE A 32 5.21 -0.55 1.44
CA ILE A 32 5.22 0.01 2.80
C ILE A 32 6.63 0.49 3.14
N GLU A 33 7.67 -0.33 2.91
CA GLU A 33 9.07 0.04 3.15
C GLU A 33 9.49 1.25 2.30
N ALA A 34 9.00 1.32 1.05
CA ALA A 34 9.21 2.48 0.18
C ALA A 34 8.46 3.76 0.64
N GLY A 35 7.58 3.66 1.64
CA GLY A 35 6.93 4.79 2.31
C GLY A 35 5.48 5.05 1.90
N ALA A 36 4.77 4.03 1.38
CA ALA A 36 3.32 4.11 1.15
C ALA A 36 2.55 4.15 2.48
N ASP A 37 1.55 5.03 2.56
CA ASP A 37 0.64 5.14 3.69
C ASP A 37 -0.68 4.38 3.44
N VAL A 38 -1.08 4.25 2.18
CA VAL A 38 -2.33 3.61 1.74
C VAL A 38 -2.07 2.61 0.63
N LEU A 39 -2.63 1.42 0.75
CA LEU A 39 -2.53 0.36 -0.24
C LEU A 39 -3.88 0.11 -0.92
N VAL A 40 -3.89 -0.02 -2.25
CA VAL A 40 -5.08 -0.38 -3.03
C VAL A 40 -4.92 -1.78 -3.59
N ALA A 41 -5.68 -2.73 -3.06
CA ALA A 41 -5.67 -4.13 -3.49
C ALA A 41 -7.05 -4.52 -4.04
N GLY A 42 -7.20 -4.43 -5.37
CA GLY A 42 -8.41 -4.84 -6.07
C GLY A 42 -8.43 -6.35 -6.33
N SER A 43 -7.73 -6.79 -7.39
CA SER A 43 -7.75 -8.18 -7.84
C SER A 43 -7.25 -9.18 -6.80
N ALA A 44 -6.28 -8.81 -5.97
CA ALA A 44 -5.77 -9.67 -4.90
C ALA A 44 -6.82 -9.97 -3.80
N VAL A 45 -7.83 -9.11 -3.64
CA VAL A 45 -8.92 -9.30 -2.68
C VAL A 45 -10.15 -9.87 -3.38
N PHE A 46 -10.65 -9.19 -4.40
CA PHE A 46 -11.92 -9.54 -5.05
C PHE A 46 -11.80 -10.67 -6.09
N GLY A 47 -10.59 -11.05 -6.48
CA GLY A 47 -10.33 -12.23 -7.31
C GLY A 47 -10.03 -13.49 -6.51
N ALA A 48 -9.99 -13.43 -5.17
CA ALA A 48 -9.72 -14.57 -4.31
C ALA A 48 -11.01 -15.38 -4.05
N GLU A 49 -10.84 -16.68 -3.76
CA GLU A 49 -11.95 -17.57 -3.36
C GLU A 49 -12.60 -17.12 -2.04
N ASP A 50 -11.78 -16.66 -1.08
CA ASP A 50 -12.24 -16.01 0.14
C ASP A 50 -11.64 -14.58 0.22
N PRO A 51 -12.38 -13.54 -0.22
CA PRO A 51 -11.95 -12.15 -0.13
C PRO A 51 -11.65 -11.69 1.30
N ALA A 52 -12.35 -12.24 2.31
CA ALA A 52 -12.10 -11.89 3.70
C ALA A 52 -10.77 -12.47 4.18
N ALA A 53 -10.42 -13.70 3.78
CA ALA A 53 -9.09 -14.27 4.04
C ALA A 53 -7.98 -13.48 3.34
N ALA A 54 -8.18 -13.11 2.07
CA ALA A 54 -7.22 -12.29 1.34
C ALA A 54 -6.98 -10.93 2.01
N LEU A 55 -8.05 -10.27 2.47
CA LEU A 55 -7.94 -9.02 3.22
C LEU A 55 -7.20 -9.21 4.56
N ARG A 56 -7.43 -10.31 5.28
CA ARG A 56 -6.70 -10.62 6.52
C ARG A 56 -5.21 -10.80 6.26
N ALA A 57 -4.84 -11.51 5.19
CA ALA A 57 -3.45 -11.73 4.80
C ALA A 57 -2.73 -10.41 4.43
N LEU A 58 -3.44 -9.43 3.88
CA LEU A 58 -2.89 -8.09 3.59
C LEU A 58 -2.78 -7.19 4.83
N ARG A 59 -3.51 -7.50 5.91
CA ARG A 59 -3.53 -6.70 7.16
C ARG A 59 -2.54 -7.18 8.21
N SER A 60 -2.09 -8.44 8.15
CA SER A 60 -1.08 -8.95 9.07
C SER A 60 0.24 -8.24 8.79
N ARG A 61 0.62 -7.36 9.73
CA ARG A 61 1.94 -6.73 9.81
C ARG A 61 3.00 -7.75 10.20
#